data_AF-A0A7R7ASM7-F1
#
_entry.id   AF-A0A7R7ASM7-F1
#
_cell.length_a   1.000
_cell.length_b   1.000
_cell.length_c   1.000
_cell.angle_alpha   90.00
_cell.angle_beta   90.00
_cell.angle_gamma   90.00
#
_symmetry.space_group_name_H-M   'P 1'
#
loop_
_entity.id
_entity.type
_entity.pdbx_description
1 polymer ?
#
loop_
_entity_poly.entity_id
_entity_poly.type
_entity_poly.pdbx_seq_one_letter_code
_entity_poly.pdbx_strand_id
1 'polypeptide(L)'
;MERLRQKAPGARLIGVDTFNSVIFGQQDGERKLRGLGNSLVPKNVKHELYDEVHFISAPLAFAATRTLHERHAVFAGPTSGASYVVGRWRARQYPEETVVVICPDEGHRYVEAVYDHKWLEQNGSLDEGVPLDAPATENHPSTALPPWNRYHWNRRSREAVLHLLENAS
;
A
#
# COMPACT_ATOMS: atom_id res chain seq x y z
N MET A 1 -2.75 3.59 16.05
CA MET A 1 -1.51 4.28 15.65
C MET A 1 -1.08 5.37 16.61
N GLU A 2 -1.98 6.21 17.13
CA GLU A 2 -1.61 7.27 18.10
C GLU A 2 -0.86 6.76 19.34
N ARG A 3 -1.33 5.67 19.95
CA ARG A 3 -0.62 5.03 21.08
C ARG A 3 0.79 4.56 20.73
N LEU A 4 0.99 4.04 19.52
CA LEU A 4 2.33 3.67 19.03
C LEU A 4 3.20 4.91 18.93
N ARG A 5 2.65 6.01 18.39
CA ARG A 5 3.38 7.27 18.26
C ARG A 5 3.75 7.89 19.61
N GLN A 6 2.90 7.75 20.62
CA GLN A 6 3.18 8.19 21.99
C GLN A 6 4.31 7.35 22.62
N LYS A 7 4.29 6.02 22.44
CA LYS A 7 5.27 5.11 23.05
C LYS A 7 6.60 5.02 22.30
N ALA A 8 6.57 5.29 21.00
CA ALA A 8 7.72 5.21 20.10
C ALA A 8 7.68 6.40 19.11
N PRO A 9 8.03 7.63 19.56
CA PRO A 9 7.95 8.83 18.71
C PRO A 9 8.87 8.79 17.49
N GLY A 10 9.96 8.03 17.58
CA GLY A 10 10.89 7.76 16.47
C GLY A 10 10.40 6.67 15.50
N ALA A 11 9.35 5.91 15.83
CA ALA A 11 8.83 4.89 14.92
C ALA A 11 8.23 5.55 13.68
N ARG A 12 8.61 5.02 12.51
CA ARG A 12 8.09 5.42 11.22
C ARG A 12 6.74 4.76 10.96
N LEU A 13 5.74 5.56 10.60
CA LEU A 13 4.45 5.05 10.16
C LEU A 13 4.34 5.15 8.64
N ILE A 14 4.20 3.99 8.00
CA ILE A 14 4.06 3.88 6.55
C ILE A 14 2.60 3.54 6.22
N GLY A 15 1.95 4.40 5.44
CA GLY A 15 0.64 4.15 4.88
C GLY A 15 0.75 3.29 3.63
N VAL A 16 -0.15 2.33 3.46
CA VAL A 16 -0.27 1.55 2.23
C VAL A 16 -1.69 1.74 1.73
N ASP A 17 -1.82 2.18 0.49
CA ASP A 17 -3.08 2.44 -0.18
C ASP A 17 -3.05 1.84 -1.59
N THR A 18 -4.18 1.86 -2.29
CA THR A 18 -4.28 1.46 -3.69
C THR A 18 -4.42 2.67 -4.60
N PHE A 19 -4.01 2.51 -5.86
CA PHE A 19 -4.32 3.49 -6.89
C PHE A 19 -5.82 3.76 -6.97
N ASN A 20 -6.17 4.97 -7.38
CA ASN A 20 -7.54 5.48 -7.46
C ASN A 20 -8.24 5.60 -6.10
N SER A 21 -7.51 5.65 -4.98
CA SER A 21 -8.08 5.98 -3.68
C SER A 21 -7.86 7.44 -3.28
N VAL A 22 -8.92 8.10 -2.82
CA VAL A 22 -8.85 9.52 -2.42
C VAL A 22 -8.22 9.76 -1.04
N ILE A 23 -7.95 8.71 -0.26
CA ILE A 23 -7.52 8.81 1.15
C ILE A 23 -6.25 9.66 1.25
N PHE A 24 -5.28 9.39 0.38
CA PHE A 24 -4.00 10.11 0.33
C PHE A 24 -3.84 11.00 -0.91
N GLY A 25 -4.94 11.37 -1.57
CA GLY A 25 -4.91 12.44 -2.58
C GLY A 25 -4.85 12.00 -4.05
N GLN A 26 -5.10 10.73 -4.37
CA GLN A 26 -5.39 10.37 -5.76
C GLN A 26 -6.82 10.80 -6.15
N GLN A 27 -7.07 10.85 -7.46
CA GLN A 27 -8.43 10.98 -7.98
C GLN A 27 -9.22 9.69 -7.72
N ASP A 28 -10.53 9.81 -7.54
CA ASP A 28 -11.39 8.64 -7.40
C ASP A 28 -11.52 7.91 -8.74
N GLY A 29 -11.59 6.59 -8.67
CA GLY A 29 -11.69 5.75 -9.85
C GLY A 29 -11.86 4.28 -9.49
N GLU A 30 -11.91 3.43 -10.51
CA GLU A 30 -12.10 2.00 -10.31
C GLU A 30 -10.93 1.37 -9.54
N ARG A 31 -11.25 0.51 -8.57
CA ARG A 31 -10.27 -0.21 -7.75
C ARG A 31 -10.48 -1.71 -7.87
N LYS A 32 -9.49 -2.40 -8.44
CA LYS A 32 -9.44 -3.87 -8.53
C LYS A 32 -9.09 -4.51 -7.18
N LEU A 33 -8.20 -3.89 -6.40
CA LEU A 33 -7.85 -4.35 -5.05
C LEU A 33 -8.95 -3.92 -4.08
N ARG A 34 -9.77 -4.87 -3.62
CA ARG A 34 -10.85 -4.61 -2.65
C ARG A 34 -10.31 -4.71 -1.22
N GLY A 35 -10.97 -4.01 -0.29
CA GLY A 35 -10.59 -3.97 1.13
C GLY A 35 -9.46 -2.99 1.46
N LEU A 36 -8.86 -2.34 0.45
CA LEU A 36 -7.90 -1.25 0.60
C LEU A 36 -8.34 -0.05 -0.25
N GLY A 37 -8.17 1.16 0.26
CA GLY A 37 -8.63 2.39 -0.38
C GLY A 37 -10.14 2.65 -0.28
N ASN A 38 -10.51 3.90 -0.52
CA ASN A 38 -11.88 4.41 -0.45
C ASN A 38 -12.09 5.59 -1.44
N SER A 39 -13.35 5.83 -1.82
CA SER A 39 -13.85 7.00 -2.57
C SER A 39 -14.17 8.19 -1.67
N LEU A 40 -14.20 7.98 -0.35
CA LEU A 40 -14.35 9.03 0.66
C LEU A 40 -13.19 8.96 1.66
N VAL A 41 -12.67 10.12 2.06
CA VAL A 41 -11.64 10.20 3.11
C VAL A 41 -12.29 9.92 4.48
N PRO A 42 -11.91 8.82 5.18
CA PRO A 42 -12.49 8.51 6.48
C PRO A 42 -12.02 9.49 7.55
N LYS A 43 -12.92 9.97 8.42
CA LYS A 43 -12.63 10.95 9.48
C LYS A 43 -11.64 10.46 10.53
N ASN A 44 -11.46 9.14 10.65
CA ASN A 44 -10.56 8.52 11.61
C ASN A 44 -9.11 8.38 11.09
N VAL A 45 -8.83 8.75 9.83
CA VAL A 45 -7.47 8.82 9.30
C VAL A 45 -6.83 10.13 9.74
N LYS A 46 -5.73 10.04 10.48
CA LYS A 46 -4.92 11.18 10.95
C LYS A 46 -3.65 11.25 10.12
N HIS A 47 -3.68 12.02 9.03
CA HIS A 47 -2.61 12.10 8.02
C HIS A 47 -1.26 12.51 8.61
N GLU A 48 -1.27 13.36 9.63
CA GLU A 48 -0.09 13.87 10.33
C GLU A 48 0.70 12.78 11.07
N LEU A 49 0.13 11.58 11.24
CA LEU A 49 0.83 10.45 11.83
C LEU A 49 1.78 9.78 10.83
N TYR A 50 1.52 9.86 9.52
CA TYR A 50 2.23 9.11 8.50
C TYR A 50 3.51 9.82 8.04
N ASP A 51 4.59 9.06 7.91
CA ASP A 51 5.87 9.52 7.41
C ASP A 51 5.97 9.31 5.89
N GLU A 52 5.46 8.19 5.39
CA GLU A 52 5.47 7.79 3.98
C GLU A 52 4.12 7.14 3.62
N VAL A 53 3.72 7.23 2.35
CA VAL A 53 2.57 6.54 1.78
C VAL A 53 3.00 5.80 0.53
N HIS A 54 2.59 4.55 0.38
CA HIS A 54 2.82 3.76 -0.81
C HIS A 54 1.50 3.41 -1.48
N PHE A 55 1.46 3.52 -2.81
CA PHE A 55 0.33 3.08 -3.64
C PHE A 55 0.70 1.78 -4.34
N ILE A 56 -0.12 0.75 -4.19
CA ILE A 56 0.11 -0.60 -4.71
C ILE A 56 -0.99 -0.98 -5.69
N SER A 57 -0.61 -1.52 -6.85
CA SER A 57 -1.56 -2.06 -7.82
C SER A 57 -2.11 -3.42 -7.37
N ALA A 58 -3.32 -3.74 -7.84
CA ALA A 58 -3.93 -5.03 -7.52
C ALA A 58 -3.08 -6.24 -7.98
N PRO A 59 -2.56 -6.29 -9.23
CA PRO A 59 -1.73 -7.41 -9.66
C PRO A 59 -0.48 -7.61 -8.78
N LEU A 60 0.18 -6.51 -8.37
CA LEU A 60 1.34 -6.59 -7.49
C LEU A 60 0.98 -7.10 -6.09
N ALA A 61 -0.12 -6.62 -5.52
CA ALA A 61 -0.63 -7.11 -4.23
C ALA A 61 -1.00 -8.61 -4.30
N PHE A 62 -1.59 -9.05 -5.40
CA PHE A 62 -2.00 -10.44 -5.62
C PHE A 62 -0.80 -11.38 -5.72
N ALA A 63 0.18 -11.04 -6.57
CA ALA A 63 1.43 -11.79 -6.68
C ALA A 63 2.19 -11.87 -5.34
N ALA A 64 2.22 -10.76 -4.59
CA ALA A 64 2.84 -10.71 -3.27
C ALA A 64 2.09 -11.53 -2.21
N THR A 65 0.76 -11.60 -2.28
CA THR A 65 -0.07 -12.43 -1.39
C THR A 65 0.25 -13.91 -1.57
N ARG A 66 0.38 -14.34 -2.83
CA ARG A 66 0.79 -15.71 -3.15
C ARG A 66 2.22 -15.99 -2.71
N THR A 67 3.15 -15.07 -2.97
CA THR A 67 4.55 -15.19 -2.50
C THR A 67 4.64 -15.29 -0.98
N LEU A 68 3.85 -14.49 -0.26
CA LEU A 68 3.79 -14.49 1.20
C LEU A 68 3.32 -15.85 1.74
N HIS A 69 2.33 -16.46 1.08
CA HIS A 69 1.87 -17.80 1.40
C HIS A 69 2.92 -18.87 1.07
N GLU A 70 3.43 -18.88 -0.16
CA GLU A 70 4.35 -19.90 -0.67
C GLU A 70 5.69 -19.91 0.09
N ARG A 71 6.21 -18.74 0.49
CA ARG A 71 7.54 -18.62 1.13
C ARG A 71 7.52 -18.57 2.65
N HIS A 72 6.40 -18.15 3.25
CA HIS A 72 6.33 -17.92 4.70
C HIS A 72 5.15 -18.63 5.38
N ALA A 73 4.36 -19.42 4.64
CA ALA A 73 3.16 -20.10 5.13
C ALA A 73 2.12 -19.15 5.76
N VAL A 74 2.15 -17.86 5.41
CA VAL A 74 1.18 -16.87 5.87
C VAL A 74 0.00 -16.85 4.90
N PHE A 75 -1.13 -17.42 5.32
CA PHE A 75 -2.36 -17.50 4.54
C PHE A 75 -3.27 -16.30 4.85
N ALA A 76 -3.17 -15.23 4.06
CA ALA A 76 -3.77 -13.92 4.35
C ALA A 76 -4.43 -13.28 3.11
N GLY A 77 -5.24 -12.25 3.30
CA GLY A 77 -5.91 -11.57 2.19
C GLY A 77 -5.01 -10.67 1.34
N PRO A 78 -5.49 -10.21 0.15
CA PRO A 78 -4.75 -9.38 -0.78
C PRO A 78 -4.10 -8.10 -0.22
N THR A 79 -4.76 -7.47 0.76
CA THR A 79 -4.26 -6.25 1.41
C THR A 79 -3.02 -6.51 2.28
N SER A 80 -2.88 -7.75 2.76
CA SER A 80 -1.67 -8.24 3.41
C SER A 80 -0.52 -8.36 2.41
N GLY A 81 -0.78 -8.81 1.18
CA GLY A 81 0.19 -8.80 0.09
C GLY A 81 0.69 -7.39 -0.23
N ALA A 82 -0.22 -6.41 -0.32
CA ALA A 82 0.16 -5.00 -0.52
C ALA A 82 1.08 -4.49 0.60
N SER A 83 0.75 -4.79 1.86
CA SER A 83 1.57 -4.41 3.01
C SER A 83 2.91 -5.14 3.05
N TYR A 84 2.94 -6.41 2.60
CA TYR A 84 4.15 -7.22 2.51
C TYR A 84 5.14 -6.71 1.47
N VAL A 85 4.67 -6.22 0.30
CA VAL A 85 5.54 -5.58 -0.71
C VAL A 85 6.37 -4.45 -0.07
N VAL A 86 5.67 -3.55 0.63
CA VAL A 86 6.29 -2.38 1.28
C VAL A 86 7.19 -2.80 2.44
N GLY A 87 6.73 -3.70 3.29
CA GLY A 87 7.50 -4.19 4.43
C GLY A 87 8.78 -4.91 4.03
N ARG A 88 8.71 -5.82 3.04
CA ARG A 88 9.86 -6.56 2.52
C ARG A 88 10.92 -5.61 1.95
N TRP A 89 10.50 -4.59 1.20
CA TRP A 89 11.44 -3.60 0.67
C TRP A 89 12.06 -2.76 1.77
N ARG A 90 11.27 -2.25 2.74
CA ARG A 90 11.79 -1.47 3.86
C ARG A 90 12.86 -2.25 4.63
N ALA A 91 12.58 -3.52 4.94
CA ALA A 91 13.52 -4.39 5.66
C ALA A 91 14.82 -4.63 4.86
N ARG A 92 14.75 -4.73 3.53
CA ARG A 92 15.94 -4.83 2.66
C ARG A 92 16.76 -3.54 2.63
N GLN A 93 16.10 -2.38 2.56
CA GLN A 93 16.78 -1.08 2.45
C GLN A 93 17.34 -0.57 3.78
N TYR A 94 16.71 -0.95 4.90
CA TYR A 94 17.08 -0.51 6.23
C TYR A 94 17.25 -1.75 7.14
N PRO A 95 18.33 -2.53 6.96
CA PRO A 95 18.50 -3.82 7.65
C PRO A 95 18.62 -3.69 9.18
N GLU A 96 18.97 -2.50 9.68
CA GLU A 96 19.04 -2.19 11.11
C GLU A 96 17.66 -1.86 11.73
N GLU A 97 16.62 -1.65 10.91
CA GLU A 97 15.28 -1.36 11.38
C GLU A 97 14.45 -2.64 11.60
N THR A 98 13.72 -2.70 12.71
CA THR A 98 12.66 -3.70 12.87
C THR A 98 11.41 -3.24 12.11
N VAL A 99 11.00 -4.01 11.11
CA VAL A 99 9.81 -3.73 10.30
C VAL A 99 8.65 -4.65 10.72
N VAL A 100 7.53 -4.04 11.08
CA VAL A 100 6.29 -4.76 11.43
C VAL A 100 5.25 -4.53 10.33
N VAL A 101 4.68 -5.61 9.82
CA VAL A 101 3.63 -5.59 8.78
C VAL A 101 2.33 -6.11 9.38
N ILE A 102 1.22 -5.44 9.08
CA ILE A 102 -0.12 -5.86 9.52
C ILE A 102 -0.79 -6.64 8.40
N CYS A 103 -1.23 -7.87 8.70
CA CYS A 103 -2.05 -8.69 7.82
C CYS A 103 -3.50 -8.66 8.36
N PRO A 104 -4.43 -7.91 7.75
CA PRO A 104 -5.71 -7.61 8.38
C PRO A 104 -6.66 -8.81 8.48
N ASP A 105 -6.57 -9.77 7.56
CA ASP A 105 -7.46 -10.92 7.48
C ASP A 105 -6.79 -12.16 6.87
N GLU A 106 -7.48 -13.29 7.02
CA GLU A 106 -7.04 -14.61 6.59
C GLU A 106 -7.39 -14.92 5.13
N GLY A 107 -6.62 -15.81 4.52
CA GLY A 107 -6.73 -16.16 3.10
C GLY A 107 -7.97 -16.94 2.70
N HIS A 108 -8.71 -17.54 3.65
CA HIS A 108 -9.81 -18.48 3.35
C HIS A 108 -10.94 -17.82 2.53
N ARG A 109 -11.10 -16.50 2.64
CA ARG A 109 -12.10 -15.71 1.89
C ARG A 109 -11.74 -15.50 0.42
N TYR A 110 -10.50 -15.82 0.05
CA TYR A 110 -9.92 -15.47 -1.24
C TYR A 110 -9.44 -16.69 -2.04
N VAL A 111 -9.81 -17.90 -1.61
CA VAL A 111 -9.43 -19.17 -2.24
C VAL A 111 -9.85 -19.20 -3.71
N GLU A 112 -11.08 -18.79 -4.01
CA GLU A 112 -11.63 -18.71 -5.37
C GLU A 112 -11.26 -17.41 -6.11
N ALA A 113 -10.30 -16.65 -5.58
CA ALA A 113 -9.87 -15.36 -6.12
C ALA A 113 -8.35 -15.29 -6.27
N VAL A 114 -7.65 -14.59 -5.38
CA VAL A 114 -6.19 -14.35 -5.47
C VAL A 114 -5.36 -15.64 -5.44
N TYR A 115 -5.92 -16.72 -4.89
CA TYR A 115 -5.29 -18.03 -4.85
C TYR A 115 -5.69 -18.94 -6.02
N ASP A 116 -6.68 -18.55 -6.83
CA ASP A 116 -7.13 -19.28 -8.01
C ASP A 116 -6.45 -18.71 -9.27
N HIS A 117 -5.65 -19.55 -9.92
CA HIS A 117 -4.97 -19.20 -11.17
C HIS A 117 -5.94 -18.76 -12.26
N LYS A 118 -7.06 -19.47 -12.44
CA LYS A 118 -8.07 -19.19 -13.47
C LYS A 118 -8.70 -17.81 -13.25
N TRP A 119 -9.00 -17.50 -11.99
CA TRP A 119 -9.53 -16.18 -11.62
C TRP A 119 -8.53 -15.07 -11.95
N LEU A 120 -7.23 -15.28 -11.67
CA LEU A 120 -6.19 -14.32 -12.02
C LEU A 120 -6.10 -14.08 -13.54
N GLU A 121 -6.22 -15.11 -14.38
CA GLU A 121 -6.16 -14.94 -15.84
C GLU A 121 -7.35 -14.10 -16.33
N GLN A 122 -8.55 -14.43 -15.86
CA GLN A 122 -9.78 -13.76 -16.22
C GLN A 122 -9.79 -12.28 -15.81
N ASN A 123 -9.08 -11.94 -14.73
CA ASN A 123 -8.98 -10.58 -14.21
C ASN A 123 -7.73 -9.83 -14.72
N GLY A 124 -6.98 -10.40 -15.68
CA GLY A 124 -5.75 -9.82 -16.22
C GLY A 124 -4.71 -9.55 -15.14
N SER A 125 -4.61 -10.46 -14.18
CA SER A 125 -3.75 -10.37 -12.99
C SER A 125 -2.82 -11.57 -12.84
N LEU A 126 -2.71 -12.41 -13.87
CA LEU A 126 -1.62 -13.36 -14.00
C LEU A 126 -0.31 -12.61 -14.18
N ASP A 127 0.62 -12.83 -13.27
CA ASP A 127 2.03 -12.47 -13.30
C ASP A 127 2.44 -11.44 -14.38
N GLU A 128 2.49 -10.17 -13.98
CA GLU A 128 3.66 -9.39 -14.31
C GLU A 128 4.73 -9.81 -13.30
N GLY A 129 5.55 -10.80 -13.67
CA GLY A 129 6.74 -11.24 -12.93
C GLY A 129 7.79 -10.14 -12.82
N VAL A 130 7.41 -8.94 -12.40
CA VAL A 130 8.27 -7.80 -12.20
C VAL A 130 8.70 -7.86 -10.74
N PRO A 131 9.90 -8.38 -10.43
CA PRO A 131 10.55 -8.05 -9.19
C PRO A 131 10.76 -6.55 -9.18
N LEU A 132 9.80 -5.80 -8.65
CA LEU A 132 10.02 -4.39 -8.34
C LEU A 132 10.92 -4.38 -7.11
N ASP A 133 12.19 -4.12 -7.33
CA ASP A 133 13.16 -4.00 -6.26
C ASP A 133 12.98 -2.72 -5.45
N ALA A 134 12.24 -1.73 -5.98
CA ALA A 134 11.93 -0.47 -5.30
C ALA A 134 10.67 0.21 -5.88
N PRO A 135 9.98 1.07 -5.11
CA PRO A 135 8.93 1.95 -5.62
C PRO A 135 9.51 3.09 -6.47
N ALA A 136 8.75 3.55 -7.47
CA ALA A 136 8.93 4.89 -8.02
C ALA A 136 8.61 5.96 -6.95
N THR A 137 9.13 7.18 -7.10
CA THR A 137 8.83 8.28 -6.18
C THR A 137 8.38 9.50 -6.98
N GLU A 138 7.21 10.04 -6.64
CA GLU A 138 6.65 11.23 -7.28
C GLU A 138 6.61 12.43 -6.34
N ASN A 139 6.53 13.63 -6.94
CA ASN A 139 6.47 14.89 -6.20
C ASN A 139 5.08 15.20 -5.62
N HIS A 140 4.05 14.46 -6.03
CA HIS A 140 2.69 14.59 -5.49
C HIS A 140 1.93 13.25 -5.54
N PRO A 141 1.10 12.90 -4.54
CA PRO A 141 0.37 11.63 -4.54
C PRO A 141 -0.61 11.46 -5.71
N SER A 142 -1.17 12.55 -6.25
CA SER A 142 -2.09 12.48 -7.39
C SER A 142 -1.41 12.10 -8.71
N THR A 143 -0.08 12.23 -8.81
CA THR A 143 0.69 11.86 -10.00
C THR A 143 1.30 10.46 -9.89
N ALA A 144 1.05 9.74 -8.80
CA ALA A 144 1.55 8.40 -8.58
C ALA A 144 1.03 7.42 -9.65
N LEU A 145 1.95 6.70 -10.29
CA LEU A 145 1.66 5.71 -11.33
C LEU A 145 1.86 4.26 -10.84
N PRO A 146 1.05 3.30 -11.35
CA PRO A 146 1.24 1.88 -11.10
C PRO A 146 2.56 1.38 -11.69
N PRO A 147 3.06 0.21 -11.26
CA PRO A 147 2.45 -0.72 -10.31
C PRO A 147 2.74 -0.42 -8.83
N TRP A 148 3.76 0.41 -8.54
CA TRP A 148 4.15 0.77 -7.19
C TRP A 148 4.78 2.16 -7.12
N ASN A 149 4.21 3.02 -6.29
CA ASN A 149 4.72 4.36 -6.05
C ASN A 149 4.85 4.64 -4.55
N ARG A 150 5.77 5.53 -4.19
CA ARG A 150 5.97 6.05 -2.84
C ARG A 150 5.91 7.57 -2.85
N TYR A 151 5.25 8.12 -1.85
CA TYR A 151 5.26 9.55 -1.55
C TYR A 151 5.76 9.80 -0.12
N HIS A 152 6.67 10.78 0.03
CA HIS A 152 7.15 11.22 1.34
C HIS A 152 6.12 12.15 1.99
N TRP A 153 5.27 11.58 2.85
CA TRP A 153 4.16 12.33 3.47
C TRP A 153 4.66 13.35 4.49
N ASN A 154 5.73 13.03 5.23
CA ASN A 154 6.41 13.93 6.16
C ASN A 154 5.50 14.52 7.25
N ARG A 155 4.53 13.74 7.77
CA ARG A 155 3.66 14.12 8.89
C ARG A 155 2.85 15.40 8.64
N ARG A 156 2.59 15.71 7.38
CA ARG A 156 1.79 16.88 6.97
C ARG A 156 0.30 16.55 7.02
N SER A 157 -0.54 17.58 7.15
CA SER A 157 -1.97 17.43 6.94
C SER A 157 -2.26 17.12 5.47
N ARG A 158 -3.39 16.48 5.18
CA ARG A 158 -3.81 16.19 3.79
C ARG A 158 -3.96 17.47 2.98
N GLU A 159 -4.56 18.50 3.56
CA GLU A 159 -4.74 19.80 2.92
C GLU A 159 -3.40 20.42 2.52
N ALA A 160 -2.43 20.44 3.44
CA ALA A 160 -1.10 20.98 3.16
C ALA A 160 -0.36 20.22 2.05
N VAL A 161 -0.57 18.91 1.90
CA VAL A 161 0.00 18.13 0.80
C VAL A 161 -0.67 18.50 -0.54
N LEU A 162 -2.00 18.61 -0.56
CA LEU A 162 -2.75 18.86 -1.79
C LEU A 162 -2.55 20.27 -2.36
N HIS A 163 -2.34 21.27 -1.49
CA HIS A 163 -2.08 22.66 -1.90
C HIS A 163 -0.69 22.86 -2.55
N LEU A 164 0.20 21.85 -2.52
CA LEU A 164 1.52 21.95 -3.16
C LEU A 164 1.44 22.00 -4.68
N LEU A 165 0.37 21.46 -5.29
CA LEU A 165 0.15 21.57 -6.73
C LEU A 165 -0.30 22.96 -7.15
N GLU A 166 -1.10 23.63 -6.32
CA GLU A 166 -1.66 24.96 -6.62
C GLU A 166 -0.58 26.04 -6.69
N ASN A 167 0.54 25.85 -5.97
CA ASN A 167 1.67 26.79 -5.95
C ASN A 167 2.78 26.46 -6.96
N ALA A 168 2.65 25.37 -7.72
CA ALA A 168 3.64 24.92 -8.71
C ALA A 168 3.18 25.16 -10.16
N SER A 169 2.04 25.84 -10.34
CA SER A 169 1.40 26.15 -11.64
C SER A 169 1.47 27.64 -11.95
#